data_AF-A0A847GD03-F1
#
_entry.id   AF-A0A847GD03-F1
#
_cell.length_a   1.000
_cell.length_b   1.000
_cell.length_c   1.000
_cell.angle_alpha   90.00
_cell.angle_beta   90.00
_cell.angle_gamma   90.00
#
_symmetry.space_group_name_H-M   'P 1'
#
loop_
_entity.id
_entity.type
_entity.pdbx_description
1 polymer ?
#
loop_
_entity_poly.entity_id
_entity_poly.type
_entity_poly.pdbx_seq_one_letter_code
_entity_poly.pdbx_strand_id
1 'polypeptide(L)' 'MACGCPVLASDSSSLPEVGGGAAGYFPAMDTQALAALMGEVLENPELAGEMSRLGTAQAARFDWTESARRTLEVYRSLA' A
#
# COMPACT_ATOMS: atom_id res chain seq x y z
N MET A 1 -4.82 -3.22 1.23
CA MET A 1 -4.64 -2.15 2.24
C MET A 1 -5.94 -1.82 2.96
N ALA A 2 -6.89 -1.10 2.35
CA ALA A 2 -8.13 -0.67 3.04
C ALA A 2 -9.03 -1.81 3.58
N CYS A 3 -9.03 -2.97 2.92
CA CYS A 3 -9.78 -4.16 3.35
C CYS A 3 -9.08 -4.98 4.45
N GLY A 4 -7.94 -4.53 4.96
CA GLY A 4 -7.17 -5.26 5.97
C GLY A 4 -6.38 -6.48 5.44
N CYS A 5 -6.33 -6.70 4.12
CA CYS A 5 -5.45 -7.73 3.56
C CYS A 5 -3.99 -7.24 3.51
N PRO A 6 -3.01 -8.03 4.03
CA PRO A 6 -1.58 -7.79 3.81
C PRO A 6 -1.26 -7.63 2.32
N VAL A 7 -0.35 -6.72 1.99
CA VAL A 7 -0.01 -6.42 0.60
C VAL A 7 1.44 -6.75 0.32
N LEU A 8 1.65 -7.53 -0.72
CA LEU A 8 2.94 -7.72 -1.37
C LEU A 8 2.89 -7.05 -2.74
N ALA A 9 3.92 -6.26 -3.05
CA ALA A 9 4.00 -5.49 -4.28
C ALA A 9 5.43 -5.53 -4.83
N SER A 10 5.59 -5.38 -6.14
CA SER A 10 6.93 -5.17 -6.69
C SER A 10 7.50 -3.83 -6.22
N ASP A 11 8.82 -3.73 -6.11
CA ASP A 11 9.57 -2.53 -5.74
C ASP A 11 9.68 -1.47 -6.87
N SER A 12 8.75 -1.51 -7.83
CA SER A 12 8.80 -0.72 -9.05
C SER A 12 7.64 0.28 -9.17
N SER A 13 7.87 1.33 -9.98
CA SER A 13 6.88 2.39 -10.23
C SER A 13 6.45 3.07 -8.93
N SER A 14 5.18 3.47 -8.84
CA SER A 14 4.58 4.20 -7.72
C SER A 14 4.24 3.34 -6.49
N LEU A 15 4.51 2.03 -6.52
CA LEU A 15 4.09 1.11 -5.46
C LEU A 15 4.85 1.32 -4.13
N PRO A 16 6.18 1.58 -4.14
CA PRO A 16 6.90 1.99 -2.94
C PRO A 16 6.36 3.29 -2.32
N GLU A 17 6.02 4.28 -3.15
CA GLU A 17 5.48 5.56 -2.68
C GLU A 17 4.08 5.42 -2.07
N VAL A 18 3.21 4.60 -2.66
CA VAL A 18 1.83 4.40 -2.18
C VAL A 18 1.80 3.48 -0.96
N GLY A 19 2.51 2.35 -1.02
CA GLY A 19 2.50 1.35 0.05
C GLY A 19 3.34 1.74 1.27
N GLY A 20 4.42 2.51 1.08
CA GLY A 20 5.34 2.90 2.14
C GLY A 20 5.79 1.71 2.99
N GLY A 21 5.97 1.91 4.30
CA GLY A 21 6.33 0.82 5.22
C GLY A 21 5.21 -0.18 5.54
N ALA A 22 4.07 -0.13 4.84
CA ALA A 22 2.90 -0.96 5.14
C ALA A 22 2.70 -2.13 4.17
N ALA A 23 3.57 -2.26 3.15
CA ALA A 23 3.59 -3.38 2.21
C ALA A 23 4.95 -4.09 2.26
N GLY A 24 4.95 -5.38 1.92
CA GLY A 24 6.17 -6.13 1.62
C GLY A 24 6.55 -5.93 0.16
N TYR A 25 7.84 -5.73 -0.12
CA TYR A 25 8.34 -5.49 -1.47
C TYR A 25 9.27 -6.60 -1.96
N PHE A 26 9.18 -6.89 -3.25
CA PHE A 26 10.06 -7.83 -3.96
C PHE A 26 10.53 -7.24 -5.29
N PRO A 27 11.69 -7.65 -5.84
CA PRO A 27 12.15 -7.17 -7.13
C PRO A 27 11.15 -7.47 -8.25
N ALA A 28 10.88 -6.48 -9.10
CA ALA A 28 10.04 -6.71 -10.27
C ALA A 28 10.56 -7.87 -11.13
N MET A 29 9.63 -8.73 -11.60
CA MET A 29 9.91 -9.95 -12.39
C MET A 29 10.64 -11.09 -11.64
N ASP A 30 10.90 -10.96 -10.34
CA ASP A 30 11.44 -12.04 -9.52
C ASP A 30 10.34 -12.85 -8.83
N THR A 31 9.95 -13.96 -9.45
CA THR A 31 8.91 -14.84 -8.91
C THR A 31 9.37 -15.65 -7.70
N GLN A 32 10.68 -15.89 -7.54
CA GLN A 32 11.21 -16.62 -6.39
C GLN A 32 11.17 -15.74 -5.14
N ALA A 33 11.56 -14.47 -5.26
CA ALA A 33 11.45 -13.51 -4.18
C ALA A 33 10.00 -13.31 -3.73
N LEU A 34 9.05 -13.20 -4.67
CA LEU A 34 7.62 -13.13 -4.36
C LEU A 34 7.15 -14.38 -3.60
N ALA A 35 7.48 -15.58 -4.09
CA ALA A 35 7.05 -16.83 -3.46
C ALA A 35 7.60 -16.98 -2.03
N ALA A 36 8.86 -16.61 -1.81
CA ALA A 36 9.46 -16.62 -0.48
C ALA A 36 8.73 -15.66 0.48
N LEU A 37 8.46 -14.44 0.04
CA LEU A 37 7.76 -13.43 0.84
C LEU A 37 6.30 -13.80 1.11
N MET A 38 5.62 -14.44 0.15
CA MET A 38 4.30 -15.03 0.37
C MET A 38 4.34 -16.11 1.46
N GLY A 39 5.33 -17.00 1.41
CA GLY A 39 5.51 -18.04 2.43
C GLY A 39 5.71 -17.45 3.82
N GLU A 40 6.61 -16.46 3.95
CA GLU A 40 6.87 -15.78 5.23
C GLU A 40 5.59 -15.19 5.83
N VAL A 41 4.78 -14.49 5.05
CA VAL A 41 3.54 -13.87 5.53
C VAL A 41 2.46 -14.90 5.86
N LEU A 42 2.35 -15.99 5.09
CA LEU A 42 1.37 -17.04 5.33
C LEU A 42 1.71 -17.89 6.57
N GLU A 43 3.00 -18.10 6.85
CA GLU A 43 3.49 -18.88 7.98
C GLU A 43 3.63 -18.07 9.28
N ASN A 44 3.55 -16.73 9.19
CA ASN A 44 3.68 -15.83 10.33
C ASN A 44 2.41 -14.97 10.54
N PRO A 45 1.43 -15.44 11.35
CA PRO A 45 0.20 -14.70 11.63
C PRO A 45 0.41 -13.33 12.29
N GLU A 46 1.49 -13.19 13.08
CA GLU A 46 1.81 -11.93 13.78
C GLU A 46 2.26 -10.87 12.78
N LEU A 47 3.14 -11.25 11.85
CA LEU A 47 3.55 -10.41 10.72
C LEU A 47 2.35 -10.03 9.85
N ALA A 48 1.50 -11.00 9.49
CA ALA A 48 0.29 -10.74 8.70
C ALA A 48 -0.66 -9.76 9.42
N GLY A 49 -0.84 -9.92 10.73
CA GLY A 49 -1.64 -9.00 11.55
C GLY A 49 -1.07 -7.58 11.57
N GLU A 50 0.24 -7.45 11.73
CA GLU A 50 0.90 -6.13 11.71
C GLU A 50 0.82 -5.47 10.34
N MET A 51 1.05 -6.20 9.25
CA MET A 51 0.89 -5.71 7.88
C MET A 51 -0.56 -5.28 7.60
N SER A 52 -1.55 -6.01 8.09
CA SER A 52 -2.97 -5.64 7.99
C SER A 52 -3.26 -4.31 8.68
N ARG A 53 -2.76 -4.14 9.90
CA ARG A 53 -2.93 -2.93 10.72
C ARG A 53 -2.25 -1.73 10.08
N LEU A 54 -0.98 -1.86 9.70
CA LEU A 54 -0.22 -0.81 9.01
C LEU A 54 -0.85 -0.48 7.66
N GLY A 55 -1.30 -1.49 6.92
CA GLY A 55 -1.97 -1.35 5.64
C GLY A 55 -3.24 -0.52 5.73
N THR A 56 -4.07 -0.78 6.74
CA THR A 56 -5.30 -0.02 6.98
C THR A 56 -5.00 1.43 7.35
N ALA A 57 -3.99 1.67 8.20
CA ALA A 57 -3.57 3.01 8.58
C ALA A 57 -3.00 3.81 7.39
N GLN A 58 -2.23 3.17 6.52
CA GLN A 58 -1.69 3.79 5.31
C GLN A 58 -2.81 4.13 4.32
N ALA A 59 -3.78 3.23 4.11
CA ALA A 59 -4.92 3.49 3.22
C ALA A 59 -5.75 4.69 3.67
N ALA A 60 -5.92 4.90 4.98
CA ALA A 60 -6.68 6.03 5.54
C ALA A 60 -6.08 7.40 5.19
N ARG A 61 -4.83 7.47 4.71
CA ARG A 61 -4.20 8.72 4.24
C ARG A 61 -4.67 9.14 2.84
N PHE A 62 -5.27 8.21 2.08
CA PHE A 62 -5.72 8.43 0.71
C PHE A 62 -7.24 8.55 0.67
N ASP A 63 -7.73 9.76 0.95
CA ASP A 63 -9.16 10.06 1.02
C ASP A 63 -9.65 10.77 -0.26
N TRP A 64 -10.74 10.25 -0.85
CA TRP A 64 -11.30 10.80 -2.08
C TRP A 64 -12.00 12.14 -1.86
N THR A 65 -12.65 12.35 -0.72
CA THR A 65 -13.33 13.60 -0.40
C THR A 65 -12.33 14.75 -0.31
N GLU A 66 -11.21 14.54 0.35
CA GLU A 66 -10.13 15.50 0.48
C GLU A 66 -9.44 15.76 -0.87
N SER A 67 -9.23 14.71 -1.67
CA SER A 67 -8.67 14.84 -3.02
C SER A 67 -9.57 15.71 -3.91
N ALA A 68 -10.89 15.48 -3.88
CA ALA A 68 -11.86 16.28 -4.62
C ALA A 68 -11.89 17.74 -4.12
N ARG A 69 -11.89 17.95 -2.79
CA ARG A 69 -11.86 19.29 -2.18
C ARG A 69 -10.65 20.10 -2.64
N ARG A 70 -9.45 19.52 -2.57
CA ARG A 70 -8.20 20.19 -2.98
C ARG A 70 -8.17 20.48 -4.48
N THR A 71 -8.66 19.53 -5.30
CA THR A 71 -8.73 19.73 -6.75
C THR A 71 -9.67 20.89 -7.11
N LEU A 72 -10.84 20.95 -6.47
CA LEU A 72 -11.81 22.02 -6.69
C LEU A 72 -11.28 23.39 -6.24
N GLU A 73 -10.51 23.45 -5.16
CA GLU A 73 -9.85 24.67 -4.69
C GLU A 73 -8.93 25.26 -5.77
N VAL A 74 -8.13 24.41 -6.43
CA VAL A 74 -7.29 24.83 -7.57
C VAL A 74 -8.15 25.35 -8.71
N TYR A 75 -9.20 24.64 -9.11
CA TYR A 75 -10.09 25.09 -10.19
C TYR A 75 -10.73 26.45 -9.88
N ARG A 76 -11.13 26.68 -8.64
CA ARG A 76 -11.69 27.98 -8.20
C ARG A 76 -10.66 29.10 -8.18
N SER A 77 -9.38 28.79 -7.97
CA SER A 77 -8.31 29.80 -7.98
C SER A 77 -7.96 30.34 -9.37
N LEU A 78 -8.39 29.64 -10.43
CA LEU A 78 -8.13 30.00 -11.83
C LEU A 78 -9.32 30.67 -12.52
N ALA A 79 -10.47 30.76 -11.84
CA ALA A 79 -11.69 31.42 -12.31
C ALA A 79 -11.73 32.87 -11.83
#